data_AF-A0A9P8ZUF1-F1
#
_entry.id   AF-A0A9P8ZUF1-F1
#
_cell.length_a   1.000
_cell.length_b   1.000
_cell.length_c   1.000
_cell.angle_alpha   90.00
_cell.angle_beta   90.00
_cell.angle_gamma   90.00
#
_symmetry.space_group_name_H-M   'P 1'
#
loop_
_entity.id
_entity.type
_entity.pdbx_description
1 polymer ?
#
loop_
_entity_poly.entity_id
_entity_poly.type
_entity_poly.pdbx_seq_one_letter_code
_entity_poly.pdbx_strand_id
1 'polypeptide(L)'
;MAQYLHHQSEANEASPARWSELFGELNALFNATVQENALLQQLGNESAGLRLRNAQLERKVKELERELQVWREAHERASTTKEAAEVAKDRLAREIASIKQDDSPIIIALIDGDGCIFSQDRLNGGHIGGRNAALALHSAMVETATTDLATNSNKNVTVCATVYCNRKGLRDAATRFGACTEAQFDAFWLGFSQAVGLFTMVDVGPGKEAADAKLRGNIHLSRSRTDGHEAHAPVPEALRMYARLPQVTRVFFGGAHDGGYRAPLAALTLEKCAHKVSLIATQEDIAYDLRSLQLDIVRWKGLFMRHNLNVRQHRTPTVPAAGTSGGTPLGVLAATATPASLPAGHASVEINTNPRRKQRTAGNDSQRSGQRRITEKPKTVKG
;
A
#
# COMPACT_ATOMS: atom_id res chain seq x y z
N MET A 1 -45.69 -96.54 98.73
CA MET A 1 -47.14 -96.40 98.96
C MET A 1 -47.44 -94.91 98.95
N ALA A 2 -48.04 -94.42 97.85
CA ALA A 2 -49.46 -94.03 97.77
C ALA A 2 -49.67 -92.61 98.36
N GLN A 3 -50.15 -91.60 97.62
CA GLN A 3 -51.11 -91.61 96.50
C GLN A 3 -50.43 -91.41 95.11
N TYR A 4 -50.58 -92.24 94.07
CA TYR A 4 -51.79 -92.71 93.37
C TYR A 4 -52.55 -91.55 92.68
N LEU A 5 -52.18 -91.15 91.46
CA LEU A 5 -52.69 -91.69 90.18
C LEU A 5 -54.23 -91.69 90.03
N HIS A 6 -54.84 -90.52 89.79
CA HIS A 6 -56.10 -90.45 89.03
C HIS A 6 -56.41 -89.08 88.38
N HIS A 7 -56.13 -88.99 87.08
CA HIS A 7 -56.81 -88.27 85.98
C HIS A 7 -55.76 -88.07 84.88
N GLN A 8 -55.66 -88.98 83.90
CA GLN A 8 -56.45 -88.96 82.66
C GLN A 8 -56.43 -87.59 81.99
N SER A 9 -55.71 -87.40 80.87
CA SER A 9 -55.95 -88.00 79.54
C SER A 9 -57.10 -87.31 78.80
N GLU A 10 -56.89 -86.06 78.41
CA GLU A 10 -57.57 -85.44 77.27
C GLU A 10 -56.53 -84.98 76.24
N ALA A 11 -56.09 -85.93 75.40
CA ALA A 11 -55.48 -85.59 74.13
C ALA A 11 -56.58 -85.02 73.23
N ASN A 12 -56.58 -83.70 73.06
CA ASN A 12 -57.61 -82.98 72.31
C ASN A 12 -57.43 -83.18 70.80
N GLU A 13 -57.93 -84.31 70.28
CA GLU A 13 -57.94 -84.61 68.85
C GLU A 13 -58.85 -83.64 68.10
N ALA A 14 -58.26 -82.58 67.54
CA ALA A 14 -59.00 -81.56 66.82
C ALA A 14 -59.69 -82.12 65.55
N SER A 15 -60.94 -81.72 65.35
CA SER A 15 -61.77 -82.09 64.20
C SER A 15 -61.06 -81.84 62.85
N PRO A 16 -61.23 -82.72 61.83
CA PRO A 16 -60.66 -82.53 60.50
C PRO A 16 -60.99 -81.17 59.86
N ALA A 17 -62.17 -80.61 60.14
CA ALA A 17 -62.56 -79.28 59.65
C ALA A 17 -61.68 -78.16 60.24
N ARG A 18 -61.35 -78.25 61.53
CA ARG A 18 -60.50 -77.27 62.24
C ARG A 18 -59.05 -77.34 61.78
N TRP A 19 -58.56 -78.53 61.44
CA TRP A 19 -57.24 -78.66 60.80
C TRP A 19 -57.20 -78.05 59.40
N SER A 20 -58.27 -78.20 58.61
CA SER A 20 -58.37 -77.54 57.29
C SER A 20 -58.43 -76.02 57.39
N GLU A 21 -59.11 -75.48 58.40
CA GLU A 21 -59.20 -74.04 58.67
C GLU A 21 -57.84 -73.47 59.08
N LEU A 22 -57.18 -74.07 60.08
CA LEU A 22 -55.84 -73.69 60.52
C LEU A 22 -54.79 -73.80 59.41
N PHE A 23 -54.90 -74.81 58.53
CA PHE A 23 -54.03 -74.93 57.36
C PHE A 23 -54.31 -73.83 56.33
N GLY A 24 -55.58 -73.42 56.17
CA GLY A 24 -55.98 -72.28 55.35
C GLY A 24 -55.42 -70.95 55.88
N GLU A 25 -55.54 -70.70 57.19
CA GLU A 25 -54.97 -69.52 57.86
C GLU A 25 -53.44 -69.50 57.77
N LEU A 26 -52.77 -70.63 58.04
CA LEU A 26 -51.31 -70.76 57.95
C LEU A 26 -50.83 -70.53 56.52
N ASN A 27 -51.53 -71.07 55.52
CA ASN A 27 -51.23 -70.83 54.10
C ASN A 27 -51.50 -69.36 53.71
N ALA A 28 -52.55 -68.72 54.22
CA ALA A 28 -52.82 -67.30 53.98
C ALA A 28 -51.72 -66.40 54.58
N LEU A 29 -51.31 -66.66 55.84
CA LEU A 29 -50.19 -65.97 56.48
C LEU A 29 -48.87 -66.19 55.74
N PHE A 30 -48.56 -67.43 55.35
CA PHE A 30 -47.37 -67.74 54.55
C PHE A 30 -47.36 -66.97 53.22
N ASN A 31 -48.48 -66.96 52.49
CA ASN A 31 -48.58 -66.21 51.23
C ASN A 31 -48.47 -64.69 51.44
N ALA A 32 -49.03 -64.15 52.53
CA ALA A 32 -48.88 -62.74 52.90
C ALA A 32 -47.41 -62.38 53.20
N THR A 33 -46.70 -63.21 53.98
CA THR A 33 -45.27 -63.03 54.26
C THR A 33 -44.41 -63.15 53.00
N VAL A 34 -44.76 -64.04 52.05
CA VAL A 34 -44.08 -64.13 50.75
C VAL A 34 -44.32 -62.86 49.91
N GLN A 35 -45.55 -62.32 49.88
CA GLN A 35 -45.87 -61.06 49.20
C GLN A 35 -45.14 -59.86 49.83
N GLU A 36 -45.09 -59.77 51.16
CA GLU A 36 -44.37 -58.72 51.87
C GLU A 36 -42.87 -58.75 51.55
N ASN A 37 -42.24 -59.94 51.58
CA ASN A 37 -40.84 -60.12 51.19
C ASN A 37 -40.58 -59.73 49.73
N ALA A 38 -41.49 -60.05 48.81
CA ALA A 38 -41.38 -59.63 47.40
C ALA A 38 -41.45 -58.10 47.24
N LEU A 39 -42.32 -57.42 48.00
CA LEU A 39 -42.46 -55.96 47.99
C LEU A 39 -41.23 -55.28 48.60
N LEU A 40 -40.69 -55.83 49.70
CA LEU A 40 -39.40 -55.39 50.28
C LEU A 40 -38.24 -55.57 49.30
N GLN A 41 -38.21 -56.67 48.54
CA GLN A 41 -37.21 -56.90 47.50
C GLN A 41 -37.35 -55.88 46.35
N GLN A 42 -38.56 -55.56 45.91
CA GLN A 42 -38.81 -54.52 44.90
C GLN A 42 -38.35 -53.14 45.39
N LEU A 43 -38.74 -52.73 46.59
CA LEU A 43 -38.30 -51.47 47.22
C LEU A 43 -36.77 -51.42 47.37
N GLY A 44 -36.13 -52.55 47.69
CA GLY A 44 -34.67 -52.66 47.73
C GLY A 44 -34.02 -52.41 46.36
N ASN A 45 -34.58 -52.99 45.30
CA ASN A 45 -34.11 -52.81 43.92
C ASN A 45 -34.30 -51.36 43.45
N GLU A 46 -35.46 -50.75 43.72
CA GLU A 46 -35.74 -49.35 43.40
C GLU A 46 -34.81 -48.39 44.16
N SER A 47 -34.59 -48.63 45.46
CA SER A 47 -33.64 -47.87 46.27
C SER A 47 -32.21 -47.97 45.74
N ALA A 48 -31.78 -49.16 45.31
CA ALA A 48 -30.48 -49.36 44.66
C ALA A 48 -30.37 -48.59 43.32
N GLY A 49 -31.42 -48.61 42.49
CA GLY A 49 -31.49 -47.85 41.24
C GLY A 49 -31.41 -46.34 41.45
N LEU A 50 -32.14 -45.81 42.44
CA LEU A 50 -32.10 -44.39 42.82
C LEU A 50 -30.72 -43.97 43.34
N ARG A 51 -30.08 -44.80 44.19
CA ARG A 51 -28.70 -44.56 44.66
C ARG A 51 -27.70 -44.51 43.51
N LEU A 52 -27.79 -45.43 42.55
CA LEU A 52 -26.94 -45.41 41.36
C LEU A 52 -27.14 -44.15 40.52
N ARG A 53 -28.40 -43.72 40.33
CA ARG A 53 -28.74 -42.51 39.58
C ARG A 53 -28.24 -41.24 40.27
N ASN A 54 -28.38 -41.13 41.60
CA ASN A 54 -27.80 -40.02 42.37
C ASN A 54 -26.26 -39.99 42.24
N ALA A 55 -25.58 -41.13 42.39
CA ALA A 55 -24.13 -41.22 42.19
C ALA A 55 -23.67 -40.92 40.75
N GLN A 56 -24.55 -41.05 39.74
CA GLN A 56 -24.29 -40.58 38.38
C GLN A 56 -24.52 -39.07 38.23
N LEU A 57 -25.58 -38.53 38.83
CA LEU A 57 -25.87 -37.09 38.83
C LEU A 57 -24.79 -36.29 39.55
N GLU A 58 -24.34 -36.72 40.73
CA GLU A 58 -23.23 -36.11 41.47
C GLU A 58 -21.93 -36.07 40.65
N ARG A 59 -21.65 -37.11 39.86
CA ARG A 59 -20.50 -37.12 38.94
C ARG A 59 -20.67 -36.10 37.81
N LYS A 60 -21.86 -36.00 37.22
CA LYS A 60 -22.16 -35.00 36.17
C LYS A 60 -22.09 -33.57 36.70
N VAL A 61 -22.60 -33.31 37.91
CA VAL A 61 -22.51 -32.00 38.57
C VAL A 61 -21.05 -31.61 38.77
N LYS A 62 -20.22 -32.49 39.35
CA LYS A 62 -18.78 -32.24 39.55
C LYS A 62 -18.00 -32.00 38.25
N GLU A 63 -18.45 -32.57 37.13
CA GLU A 63 -17.82 -32.33 35.83
C GLU A 63 -18.24 -30.99 35.22
N LEU A 64 -19.55 -30.70 35.21
CA LEU A 64 -20.08 -29.41 34.76
C LEU A 64 -19.54 -28.24 35.60
N GLU A 65 -19.30 -28.43 36.90
CA GLU A 65 -18.64 -27.45 37.76
C GLU A 65 -17.19 -27.16 37.32
N ARG A 66 -16.43 -28.18 36.90
CA ARG A 66 -15.08 -28.00 36.35
C ARG A 66 -15.11 -27.31 34.99
N GLU A 67 -15.98 -27.76 34.08
CA GLU A 67 -16.15 -27.13 32.77
C GLU A 67 -16.53 -25.65 32.92
N LEU A 68 -17.48 -25.32 33.82
CA LEU A 68 -17.87 -23.95 34.12
C LEU A 68 -16.70 -23.12 34.69
N GLN A 69 -15.85 -23.70 35.55
CA GLN A 69 -14.67 -23.00 36.03
C GLN A 69 -13.70 -22.68 34.88
N VAL A 70 -13.37 -23.67 34.04
CA VAL A 70 -12.48 -23.48 32.89
C VAL A 70 -13.04 -22.44 31.92
N TRP A 71 -14.34 -22.47 31.64
CA TRP A 71 -15.01 -21.48 30.79
C TRP A 71 -15.02 -20.08 31.38
N ARG A 72 -15.22 -19.92 32.70
CA ARG A 72 -15.14 -18.62 33.39
C ARG A 72 -13.74 -18.03 33.29
N GLU A 73 -12.70 -18.80 33.61
CA GLU A 73 -11.32 -18.35 33.51
C GLU A 73 -10.93 -18.02 32.05
N ALA A 74 -11.38 -18.81 31.07
CA ALA A 74 -11.16 -18.53 29.66
C ALA A 74 -11.87 -17.23 29.22
N HIS A 75 -13.10 -16.99 29.70
CA HIS A 75 -13.86 -15.77 29.42
C HIS A 75 -13.20 -14.54 30.04
N GLU A 76 -12.71 -14.62 31.28
CA GLU A 76 -12.01 -13.52 31.96
C GLU A 76 -10.70 -13.15 31.25
N ARG A 77 -9.89 -14.15 30.86
CA ARG A 77 -8.69 -13.94 30.02
C ARG A 77 -9.06 -13.31 28.66
N ALA A 78 -10.17 -13.71 28.05
CA ALA A 78 -10.63 -13.15 26.79
C ALA A 78 -11.15 -11.70 26.94
N SER A 79 -11.86 -11.38 28.03
CA SER A 79 -12.34 -10.02 28.28
C SER A 79 -11.17 -9.07 28.52
N THR A 80 -10.26 -9.41 29.44
CA THR A 80 -9.08 -8.59 29.77
C THR A 80 -8.16 -8.35 28.58
N THR A 81 -7.92 -9.37 27.73
CA THR A 81 -7.15 -9.20 26.49
C THR A 81 -7.88 -8.35 25.44
N LYS A 82 -9.20 -8.49 25.30
CA LYS A 82 -10.02 -7.64 24.43
C LYS A 82 -10.00 -6.18 24.89
N GLU A 83 -10.18 -5.94 26.18
CA GLU A 83 -10.14 -4.60 26.79
C GLU A 83 -8.76 -3.95 26.57
N ALA A 84 -7.67 -4.69 26.80
CA ALA A 84 -6.32 -4.21 26.51
C ALA A 84 -6.09 -3.89 25.02
N ALA A 85 -6.65 -4.71 24.11
CA ALA A 85 -6.57 -4.49 22.67
C ALA A 85 -7.37 -3.25 22.22
N GLU A 86 -8.56 -3.03 22.77
CA GLU A 86 -9.37 -1.83 22.49
C GLU A 86 -8.67 -0.56 23.02
N VAL A 87 -8.12 -0.58 24.24
CA VAL A 87 -7.34 0.55 24.79
C VAL A 87 -6.10 0.85 23.93
N ALA A 88 -5.41 -0.19 23.42
CA ALA A 88 -4.29 -0.02 22.50
C ALA A 88 -4.74 0.56 21.14
N LYS A 89 -5.86 0.09 20.60
CA LYS A 89 -6.49 0.62 19.37
C LYS A 89 -6.86 2.09 19.53
N ASP A 90 -7.49 2.48 20.63
CA ASP A 90 -7.89 3.86 20.91
C ASP A 90 -6.71 4.79 21.20
N ARG A 91 -5.61 4.26 21.72
CA ARG A 91 -4.34 4.99 21.81
C ARG A 91 -3.76 5.25 20.41
N LEU A 92 -3.63 4.21 19.58
CA LEU A 92 -3.11 4.35 18.21
C LEU A 92 -4.00 5.23 17.34
N ALA A 93 -5.33 5.14 17.49
CA ALA A 93 -6.28 5.99 16.79
C ALA A 93 -6.10 7.47 17.15
N ARG A 94 -5.86 7.80 18.43
CA ARG A 94 -5.53 9.17 18.88
C ARG A 94 -4.19 9.66 18.34
N GLU A 95 -3.17 8.82 18.33
CA GLU A 95 -1.83 9.15 17.81
C GLU A 95 -1.87 9.41 16.28
N ILE A 96 -2.61 8.57 15.53
CA ILE A 96 -2.89 8.79 14.11
C ILE A 96 -3.73 10.04 13.89
N ALA A 97 -4.71 10.33 14.78
CA ALA A 97 -5.52 11.53 14.69
C ALA A 97 -4.70 12.81 14.92
N SER A 98 -3.81 12.85 15.92
CA SER A 98 -2.95 14.01 16.17
C SER A 98 -2.01 14.28 14.98
N ILE A 99 -1.39 13.24 14.41
CA ILE A 99 -0.55 13.40 13.20
C ILE A 99 -1.37 14.01 12.04
N LYS A 100 -2.59 13.51 11.80
CA LYS A 100 -3.49 14.05 10.75
C LYS A 100 -4.06 15.44 11.05
N GLN A 101 -3.97 15.91 12.29
CA GLN A 101 -4.57 17.18 12.70
C GLN A 101 -3.66 18.35 12.33
N ASP A 102 -2.35 18.20 12.57
CA ASP A 102 -1.31 19.19 12.29
C ASP A 102 -0.91 19.23 10.80
N ASP A 103 -1.08 18.12 10.08
CA ASP A 103 -0.74 18.05 8.66
C ASP A 103 -1.69 18.88 7.77
N SER A 104 -1.11 19.85 7.04
CA SER A 104 -1.74 20.51 5.90
C SER A 104 -1.86 19.53 4.73
N PRO A 105 -3.04 19.38 4.09
CA PRO A 105 -3.19 18.47 2.96
C PRO A 105 -2.30 18.91 1.79
N ILE A 106 -1.66 17.94 1.15
CA ILE A 106 -0.74 18.18 0.03
C ILE A 106 -1.39 17.76 -1.28
N ILE A 107 -1.38 18.65 -2.26
CA ILE A 107 -1.72 18.39 -3.66
C ILE A 107 -0.43 18.43 -4.48
N ILE A 108 -0.20 17.43 -5.31
CA ILE A 108 1.01 17.32 -6.14
C ILE A 108 0.64 17.24 -7.61
N ALA A 109 1.37 17.93 -8.49
CA ALA A 109 1.35 17.68 -9.92
C ALA A 109 2.72 17.18 -10.40
N LEU A 110 2.72 16.06 -11.13
CA LEU A 110 3.87 15.55 -11.88
C LEU A 110 3.52 15.61 -13.37
N ILE A 111 4.21 16.47 -14.11
CA ILE A 111 3.85 16.81 -15.49
C ILE A 111 5.00 16.45 -16.42
N ASP A 112 4.70 15.67 -17.45
CA ASP A 112 5.53 15.50 -18.63
C ASP A 112 5.32 16.71 -19.54
N GLY A 113 6.24 17.66 -19.50
CA GLY A 113 6.16 18.92 -20.23
C GLY A 113 6.38 18.79 -21.73
N ASP A 114 6.94 17.69 -22.21
CA ASP A 114 7.11 17.43 -23.64
C ASP A 114 5.80 16.96 -24.30
N GLY A 115 4.87 16.37 -23.52
CA GLY A 115 3.49 16.10 -23.93
C GLY A 115 2.41 17.03 -23.38
N CYS A 116 2.70 17.78 -22.32
CA CYS A 116 1.78 18.75 -21.68
C CYS A 116 2.29 20.19 -21.83
N ILE A 117 2.37 20.64 -23.08
CA ILE A 117 2.88 21.97 -23.46
C ILE A 117 1.86 23.05 -23.07
N PHE A 118 2.30 24.10 -22.38
CA PHE A 118 1.45 25.24 -22.00
C PHE A 118 0.92 26.01 -23.23
N SER A 119 -0.25 26.63 -23.11
CA SER A 119 -0.90 27.32 -24.24
C SER A 119 -0.04 28.44 -24.84
N GLN A 120 -0.23 28.69 -26.15
CA GLN A 120 0.58 29.63 -26.93
C GLN A 120 0.59 31.04 -26.32
N ASP A 121 -0.56 31.52 -25.82
CA ASP A 121 -0.68 32.83 -25.16
C ASP A 121 0.20 32.94 -23.91
N ARG A 122 0.36 31.83 -23.17
CA ARG A 122 1.21 31.77 -21.98
C ARG A 122 2.69 31.77 -22.36
N LEU A 123 3.09 31.03 -23.40
CA LEU A 123 4.46 31.05 -23.91
C LEU A 123 4.84 32.43 -24.49
N ASN A 124 3.96 33.02 -25.32
CA ASN A 124 4.15 34.35 -25.90
C ASN A 124 4.21 35.48 -24.84
N GLY A 125 3.48 35.32 -23.73
CA GLY A 125 3.50 36.27 -22.61
C GLY A 125 4.83 36.32 -21.84
N GLY A 126 5.82 35.49 -22.19
CA GLY A 126 7.13 35.48 -21.56
C GLY A 126 7.04 35.32 -20.04
N HIS A 127 7.77 36.16 -19.29
CA HIS A 127 7.79 36.11 -17.82
C HIS A 127 6.40 36.26 -17.18
N ILE A 128 5.59 37.19 -17.67
CA ILE A 128 4.20 37.39 -17.21
C ILE A 128 3.35 36.17 -17.55
N GLY A 129 3.50 35.63 -18.76
CA GLY A 129 2.80 34.42 -19.21
C GLY A 129 3.16 33.18 -18.38
N GLY A 130 4.43 33.01 -18.02
CA GLY A 130 4.91 31.97 -17.11
C GLY A 130 4.33 32.10 -15.71
N ARG A 131 4.32 33.32 -15.16
CA ARG A 131 3.71 33.60 -13.85
C ARG A 131 2.20 33.30 -13.86
N ASN A 132 1.51 33.71 -14.91
CA ASN A 132 0.08 33.42 -15.09
C ASN A 132 -0.19 31.93 -15.32
N ALA A 133 0.74 31.18 -15.92
CA ALA A 133 0.65 29.72 -16.07
C ALA A 133 0.77 28.99 -14.74
N ALA A 134 1.74 29.36 -13.90
CA ALA A 134 1.89 28.78 -12.56
C ALA A 134 0.68 29.09 -11.66
N LEU A 135 0.21 30.35 -11.64
CA LEU A 135 -0.97 30.73 -10.86
C LEU A 135 -2.25 30.03 -11.35
N ALA A 136 -2.47 29.93 -12.66
CA ALA A 136 -3.63 29.23 -13.20
C ALA A 136 -3.59 27.71 -12.94
N LEU A 137 -2.40 27.09 -13.03
CA LEU A 137 -2.20 25.68 -12.65
C LEU A 137 -2.50 25.46 -11.16
N HIS A 138 -1.98 26.32 -10.29
CA HIS A 138 -2.26 26.28 -8.84
C HIS A 138 -3.77 26.36 -8.54
N SER A 139 -4.46 27.39 -9.07
CA SER A 139 -5.90 27.55 -8.86
C SER A 139 -6.69 26.35 -9.37
N ALA A 140 -6.37 25.85 -10.57
CA ALA A 140 -7.06 24.72 -11.18
C ALA A 140 -6.86 23.41 -10.39
N MET A 141 -5.64 23.18 -9.86
CA MET A 141 -5.35 22.04 -8.99
C MET A 141 -6.14 22.08 -7.67
N VAL A 142 -6.24 23.27 -7.04
CA VAL A 142 -7.02 23.46 -5.81
C VAL A 142 -8.50 23.29 -6.08
N GLU A 143 -9.07 24.01 -7.06
CA GLU A 143 -10.49 23.98 -7.43
C GLU A 143 -10.96 22.54 -7.71
N THR A 144 -10.20 21.80 -8.53
CA THR A 144 -10.51 20.40 -8.85
C THR A 144 -10.51 19.55 -7.58
N ALA A 145 -9.42 19.57 -6.79
CA ALA A 145 -9.32 18.77 -5.58
C ALA A 145 -10.39 19.11 -4.51
N THR A 146 -10.77 20.37 -4.38
CA THR A 146 -11.82 20.81 -3.44
C THR A 146 -13.24 20.44 -3.90
N THR A 147 -13.44 20.21 -5.20
CA THR A 147 -14.74 19.76 -5.72
C THR A 147 -15.01 18.30 -5.36
N ASP A 148 -13.97 17.46 -5.36
CA ASP A 148 -14.06 16.04 -5.03
C ASP A 148 -14.07 15.79 -3.50
N LEU A 149 -13.33 16.60 -2.75
CA LEU A 149 -13.40 16.59 -1.29
C LEU A 149 -14.58 17.44 -0.80
N ALA A 150 -15.75 16.80 -0.61
CA ALA A 150 -16.97 17.38 -0.01
C ALA A 150 -16.82 17.92 1.44
N THR A 151 -15.59 18.09 1.93
CA THR A 151 -15.22 18.61 3.23
C THR A 151 -14.73 20.05 3.12
N ASN A 152 -15.58 21.00 3.55
CA ASN A 152 -15.21 22.38 3.89
C ASN A 152 -13.98 22.40 4.82
N SER A 153 -12.80 22.47 4.23
CA SER A 153 -11.53 22.42 4.93
C SER A 153 -10.89 23.80 4.84
N ASN A 154 -11.13 24.64 5.83
CA ASN A 154 -10.41 25.91 6.04
C ASN A 154 -8.94 25.68 6.46
N LYS A 155 -8.31 24.58 5.99
CA LYS A 155 -6.90 24.27 6.16
C LYS A 155 -6.14 24.85 4.97
N ASN A 156 -5.01 25.49 5.23
CA ASN A 156 -4.07 25.88 4.18
C ASN A 156 -3.61 24.62 3.44
N VAL A 157 -3.85 24.54 2.14
CA VAL A 157 -3.45 23.42 1.29
C VAL A 157 -2.04 23.69 0.74
N THR A 158 -1.15 22.72 0.84
CA THR A 158 0.18 22.80 0.21
C THR A 158 0.09 22.29 -1.22
N VAL A 159 0.47 23.11 -2.20
CA VAL A 159 0.37 22.75 -3.63
C VAL A 159 1.76 22.74 -4.26
N CYS A 160 2.18 21.57 -4.73
CA CYS A 160 3.49 21.34 -5.36
C CYS A 160 3.31 20.97 -6.83
N ALA A 161 4.17 21.45 -7.73
CA ALA A 161 4.17 21.03 -9.12
C ALA A 161 5.59 20.84 -9.65
N THR A 162 5.84 19.73 -10.34
CA THR A 162 7.11 19.48 -11.04
C THR A 162 6.85 19.16 -12.49
N VAL A 163 7.38 19.99 -13.39
CA VAL A 163 7.32 19.80 -14.85
C VAL A 163 8.67 19.30 -15.32
N TYR A 164 8.70 18.12 -15.94
CA TYR A 164 9.90 17.54 -16.54
C TYR A 164 9.84 17.70 -18.05
N CYS A 165 10.84 18.32 -18.67
CA CYS A 165 10.93 18.42 -20.12
C CYS A 165 12.37 18.61 -20.59
N ASN A 166 12.64 18.29 -21.85
CA ASN A 166 13.90 18.64 -22.50
C ASN A 166 13.85 20.13 -22.87
N ARG A 167 14.42 21.02 -22.04
CA ARG A 167 14.26 22.47 -22.19
C ARG A 167 14.68 22.97 -23.57
N LYS A 168 15.81 22.46 -24.10
CA LYS A 168 16.30 22.81 -25.42
C LYS A 168 15.37 22.29 -26.52
N GLY A 169 15.00 21.01 -26.46
CA GLY A 169 14.11 20.40 -27.45
C GLY A 169 12.75 21.09 -27.53
N LEU A 170 12.16 21.41 -26.37
CA LEU A 170 10.87 22.09 -26.27
C LEU A 170 10.94 23.55 -26.76
N ARG A 171 12.02 24.30 -26.43
CA ARG A 171 12.24 25.64 -26.96
C ARG A 171 12.39 25.64 -28.48
N ASP A 172 13.28 24.79 -29.00
CA ASP A 172 13.52 24.60 -30.43
C ASP A 172 12.22 24.26 -31.17
N ALA A 173 11.36 23.42 -30.61
CA ALA A 173 10.06 23.10 -31.17
C ALA A 173 9.11 24.32 -31.11
N ALA A 174 8.94 24.94 -29.94
CA ALA A 174 8.08 26.10 -29.75
C ALA A 174 8.41 27.24 -30.73
N THR A 175 9.69 27.53 -30.97
CA THR A 175 10.10 28.55 -31.94
C THR A 175 9.90 28.12 -33.39
N ARG A 176 10.16 26.85 -33.75
CA ARG A 176 9.89 26.34 -35.12
C ARG A 176 8.42 26.39 -35.52
N PHE A 177 7.51 26.17 -34.58
CA PHE A 177 6.06 26.23 -34.81
C PHE A 177 5.46 27.63 -34.60
N GLY A 178 6.28 28.67 -34.37
CA GLY A 178 5.80 30.03 -34.14
C GLY A 178 5.02 30.21 -32.82
N ALA A 179 5.18 29.30 -31.86
CA ALA A 179 4.50 29.35 -30.58
C ALA A 179 5.06 30.46 -29.66
N CYS A 180 6.38 30.71 -29.73
CA CYS A 180 7.06 31.84 -29.11
C CYS A 180 8.51 31.97 -29.62
N THR A 181 9.14 33.13 -29.44
CA THR A 181 10.60 33.29 -29.62
C THR A 181 11.40 32.62 -28.49
N GLU A 182 12.70 32.36 -28.70
CA GLU A 182 13.57 31.81 -27.65
C GLU A 182 13.60 32.68 -26.39
N ALA A 183 13.68 34.01 -26.57
CA ALA A 183 13.67 34.97 -25.45
C ALA A 183 12.37 34.94 -24.66
N GLN A 184 11.22 34.80 -25.33
CA GLN A 184 9.93 34.59 -24.65
C GLN A 184 9.89 33.26 -23.90
N PHE A 185 10.40 32.17 -24.49
CA PHE A 185 10.45 30.86 -23.84
C PHE A 185 11.31 30.87 -22.56
N ASP A 186 12.52 31.42 -22.64
CA ASP A 186 13.42 31.48 -21.49
C ASP A 186 12.91 32.46 -20.41
N ALA A 187 12.22 33.53 -20.79
CA ALA A 187 11.48 34.39 -19.85
C ALA A 187 10.28 33.67 -19.21
N PHE A 188 9.53 32.86 -19.98
CA PHE A 188 8.42 32.03 -19.50
C PHE A 188 8.89 31.01 -18.45
N TRP A 189 9.98 30.29 -18.73
CA TRP A 189 10.59 29.34 -17.79
C TRP A 189 10.89 29.98 -16.44
N LEU A 190 11.48 31.17 -16.46
CA LEU A 190 11.81 31.94 -15.27
C LEU A 190 10.54 32.42 -14.54
N GLY A 191 9.57 32.96 -15.28
CA GLY A 191 8.30 33.45 -14.73
C GLY A 191 7.47 32.36 -14.06
N PHE A 192 7.42 31.16 -14.64
CA PHE A 192 6.75 30.01 -14.04
C PHE A 192 7.45 29.57 -12.74
N SER A 193 8.77 29.38 -12.79
CA SER A 193 9.56 28.86 -11.67
C SER A 193 9.64 29.83 -10.46
N GLN A 194 9.38 31.12 -10.67
CA GLN A 194 9.41 32.15 -9.62
C GLN A 194 8.03 32.48 -9.02
N ALA A 195 6.94 32.03 -9.64
CA ALA A 195 5.60 32.50 -9.30
C ALA A 195 4.94 31.80 -8.11
N VAL A 196 5.27 30.53 -7.88
CA VAL A 196 4.75 29.71 -6.77
C VAL A 196 5.92 28.93 -6.18
N GLY A 197 6.17 29.06 -4.87
CA GLY A 197 7.43 28.60 -4.26
C GLY A 197 7.71 27.09 -4.29
N LEU A 198 6.69 26.27 -4.56
CA LEU A 198 6.80 24.81 -4.67
C LEU A 198 6.56 24.31 -6.12
N PHE A 199 6.66 25.22 -7.10
CA PHE A 199 6.55 24.89 -8.52
C PHE A 199 7.95 24.89 -9.13
N THR A 200 8.29 23.84 -9.89
CA THR A 200 9.64 23.64 -10.44
C THR A 200 9.55 23.14 -11.88
N MET A 201 10.35 23.74 -12.77
CA MET A 201 10.64 23.17 -14.08
C MET A 201 12.02 22.50 -14.04
N VAL A 202 12.08 21.24 -14.47
CA VAL A 202 13.26 20.39 -14.46
C VAL A 202 13.67 20.13 -15.90
N ASP A 203 14.83 20.67 -16.30
CA ASP A 203 15.46 20.29 -17.56
C ASP A 203 16.08 18.90 -17.41
N VAL A 204 15.55 17.94 -18.18
CA VAL A 204 16.04 16.56 -18.20
C VAL A 204 17.16 16.33 -19.22
N GLY A 205 17.50 17.37 -20.00
CA GLY A 205 18.55 17.33 -21.00
C GLY A 205 18.16 16.61 -22.30
N PRO A 206 19.14 16.40 -23.20
CA PRO A 206 18.87 15.85 -24.53
C PRO A 206 18.63 14.34 -24.50
N GLY A 207 17.37 13.94 -24.69
CA GLY A 207 16.98 12.56 -24.94
C GLY A 207 15.49 12.45 -25.25
N LYS A 208 15.11 11.59 -26.20
CA LYS A 208 13.71 11.46 -26.67
C LYS A 208 12.75 10.94 -25.58
N GLU A 209 13.28 10.21 -24.61
CA GLU A 209 12.52 9.61 -23.49
C GLU A 209 13.10 10.08 -22.13
N ALA A 210 13.84 11.20 -22.09
CA ALA A 210 14.53 11.63 -20.87
C ALA A 210 13.57 12.16 -19.79
N ALA A 211 12.49 12.84 -20.21
CA ALA A 211 11.41 13.28 -19.33
C ALA A 211 10.68 12.07 -18.76
N ASP A 212 10.28 11.15 -19.64
CA ASP A 212 9.61 9.93 -19.25
C ASP A 212 10.51 9.04 -18.37
N ALA A 213 11.81 8.92 -18.65
CA ALA A 213 12.71 8.09 -17.84
C ALA A 213 12.81 8.63 -16.40
N LYS A 214 12.82 9.96 -16.23
CA LYS A 214 12.74 10.60 -14.91
C LYS A 214 11.40 10.34 -14.23
N LEU A 215 10.29 10.47 -14.96
CA LEU A 215 8.95 10.19 -14.43
C LEU A 215 8.76 8.71 -14.10
N ARG A 216 9.23 7.78 -14.96
CA ARG A 216 9.23 6.31 -14.82
C ARG A 216 10.16 5.79 -13.72
N GLY A 217 11.02 6.63 -13.13
CA GLY A 217 12.03 6.16 -12.17
C GLY A 217 13.16 5.34 -12.82
N ASN A 218 13.26 5.37 -14.15
CA ASN A 218 14.33 4.73 -14.91
C ASN A 218 15.62 5.55 -14.82
N ILE A 219 16.26 5.58 -13.65
CA ILE A 219 17.73 5.72 -13.59
C ILE A 219 18.35 4.38 -14.01
N HIS A 220 18.09 3.98 -15.25
CA HIS A 220 19.00 3.12 -15.99
C HIS A 220 20.14 4.00 -16.51
N LEU A 221 20.94 4.48 -15.56
CA LEU A 221 22.26 5.04 -15.85
C LEU A 221 23.11 3.91 -16.45
N SER A 222 23.25 3.91 -17.78
CA SER A 222 24.25 3.19 -18.58
C SER A 222 24.92 1.98 -17.92
N ARG A 223 24.14 0.94 -17.59
CA ARG A 223 24.71 -0.39 -17.30
C ARG A 223 24.36 -1.33 -18.44
N SER A 224 25.34 -1.50 -19.33
CA SER A 224 25.41 -2.71 -20.12
C SER A 224 25.40 -3.91 -19.17
N ARG A 225 24.32 -4.67 -19.21
CA ARG A 225 24.21 -6.02 -18.68
C ARG A 225 23.34 -6.81 -19.64
N THR A 226 24.01 -7.62 -20.45
CA THR A 226 23.45 -8.92 -20.81
C THR A 226 23.02 -9.63 -19.54
N ASP A 227 21.84 -10.25 -19.55
CA ASP A 227 21.46 -11.52 -18.90
C ASP A 227 19.92 -11.57 -18.83
N GLY A 228 19.33 -12.58 -19.46
CA GLY A 228 17.92 -12.60 -19.84
C GLY A 228 16.93 -12.96 -18.74
N HIS A 229 16.89 -12.19 -17.64
CA HIS A 229 15.77 -12.22 -16.71
C HIS A 229 14.77 -11.08 -17.01
N GLU A 230 13.48 -11.39 -16.93
CA GLU A 230 12.41 -10.44 -17.25
C GLU A 230 12.56 -9.14 -16.45
N ALA A 231 12.77 -8.05 -17.18
CA ALA A 231 12.90 -6.73 -16.60
C ALA A 231 11.53 -6.25 -16.09
N HIS A 232 11.24 -6.51 -14.81
CA HIS A 232 10.18 -5.79 -14.10
C HIS A 232 10.46 -4.29 -14.21
N ALA A 233 9.69 -3.60 -15.05
CA ALA A 233 9.85 -2.19 -15.33
C ALA A 233 9.83 -1.38 -14.02
N PRO A 234 10.82 -0.50 -13.77
CA PRO A 234 10.77 0.39 -12.63
C PRO A 234 9.48 1.21 -12.69
N VAL A 235 8.80 1.27 -11.54
CA VAL A 235 7.65 2.15 -11.35
C VAL A 235 8.19 3.54 -10.99
N PRO A 236 7.64 4.64 -11.55
CA PRO A 236 7.75 6.00 -11.05
C PRO A 236 7.94 6.10 -9.54
N GLU A 237 9.20 6.21 -9.10
CA GLU A 237 9.51 6.23 -7.68
C GLU A 237 8.84 7.45 -7.03
N ALA A 238 8.86 8.61 -7.71
CA ALA A 238 8.17 9.82 -7.30
C ALA A 238 6.63 9.65 -7.22
N LEU A 239 5.97 9.23 -8.31
CA LEU A 239 4.50 9.11 -8.34
C LEU A 239 3.99 8.09 -7.30
N ARG A 240 4.67 6.94 -7.17
CA ARG A 240 4.34 5.90 -6.19
C ARG A 240 4.63 6.35 -4.76
N MET A 241 5.76 7.01 -4.52
CA MET A 241 6.09 7.63 -3.23
C MET A 241 4.99 8.60 -2.81
N TYR A 242 4.66 9.58 -3.66
CA TYR A 242 3.67 10.61 -3.34
C TYR A 242 2.27 10.03 -3.14
N ALA A 243 1.83 9.09 -3.97
CA ALA A 243 0.51 8.46 -3.81
C ALA A 243 0.39 7.70 -2.46
N ARG A 244 1.48 7.10 -1.97
CA ARG A 244 1.55 6.41 -0.67
C ARG A 244 1.61 7.33 0.55
N LEU A 245 1.96 8.62 0.41
CA LEU A 245 2.00 9.54 1.54
C LEU A 245 0.57 9.82 2.07
N PRO A 246 0.31 9.70 3.39
CA PRO A 246 -1.02 9.98 3.95
C PRO A 246 -1.48 11.42 3.76
N GLN A 247 -0.54 12.38 3.82
CA GLN A 247 -0.79 13.82 3.66
C GLN A 247 -1.18 14.21 2.24
N VAL A 248 -0.75 13.44 1.23
CA VAL A 248 -1.07 13.70 -0.16
C VAL A 248 -2.49 13.25 -0.42
N THR A 249 -3.39 14.21 -0.65
CA THR A 249 -4.81 13.98 -0.92
C THR A 249 -5.07 13.73 -2.40
N ARG A 250 -4.32 14.41 -3.29
CA ARG A 250 -4.49 14.35 -4.74
C ARG A 250 -3.14 14.43 -5.46
N VAL A 251 -2.98 13.63 -6.51
CA VAL A 251 -1.85 13.68 -7.44
C VAL A 251 -2.35 13.84 -8.86
N PHE A 252 -2.04 14.97 -9.49
CA PHE A 252 -2.29 15.21 -10.90
C PHE A 252 -1.12 14.71 -11.73
N PHE A 253 -1.38 13.83 -12.70
CA PHE A 253 -0.36 13.25 -13.56
C PHE A 253 -0.54 13.71 -15.01
N GLY A 254 0.36 14.56 -15.48
CA GLY A 254 0.39 15.10 -16.83
C GLY A 254 1.16 14.24 -17.81
N GLY A 255 0.74 12.98 -17.99
CA GLY A 255 1.35 12.03 -18.94
C GLY A 255 0.33 11.28 -19.81
N ALA A 256 -0.91 11.79 -19.94
CA ALA A 256 -2.04 11.08 -20.56
C ALA A 256 -1.89 10.73 -22.06
N HIS A 257 -0.79 11.15 -22.69
CA HIS A 257 -0.51 11.01 -24.11
C HIS A 257 0.39 9.79 -24.45
N ASP A 258 1.12 9.24 -23.48
CA ASP A 258 2.00 8.06 -23.66
C ASP A 258 1.46 6.82 -22.94
N GLY A 259 1.37 5.71 -23.66
CA GLY A 259 1.01 4.39 -23.11
C GLY A 259 2.08 3.81 -22.18
N GLY A 260 3.34 4.28 -22.28
CA GLY A 260 4.45 3.88 -21.40
C GLY A 260 4.21 4.13 -19.91
N TYR A 261 3.27 4.99 -19.54
CA TYR A 261 2.85 5.22 -18.16
C TYR A 261 1.81 4.21 -17.63
N ARG A 262 1.29 3.27 -18.46
CA ARG A 262 0.27 2.29 -18.02
C ARG A 262 0.75 1.37 -16.89
N ALA A 263 1.91 0.72 -17.05
CA ALA A 263 2.42 -0.22 -16.05
C ALA A 263 2.63 0.45 -14.68
N PRO A 264 3.22 1.65 -14.61
CA PRO A 264 3.22 2.48 -13.41
C PRO A 264 1.87 2.72 -12.75
N LEU A 265 0.90 3.19 -13.52
CA LEU A 265 -0.41 3.59 -13.00
C LEU A 265 -1.23 2.37 -12.56
N ALA A 266 -1.07 1.24 -13.25
CA ALA A 266 -1.64 -0.05 -12.86
C ALA A 266 -1.11 -0.56 -11.49
N ALA A 267 0.17 -0.31 -11.17
CA ALA A 267 0.72 -0.65 -9.85
C ALA A 267 0.03 0.14 -8.71
N LEU A 268 -0.36 1.39 -8.95
CA LEU A 268 -1.09 2.20 -7.98
C LEU A 268 -2.53 1.71 -7.75
N THR A 269 -3.13 1.07 -8.76
CA THR A 269 -4.43 0.39 -8.64
C THR A 269 -4.31 -0.83 -7.72
N LEU A 270 -3.25 -1.64 -7.88
CA LEU A 270 -2.98 -2.79 -6.99
C LEU A 270 -2.71 -2.33 -5.54
N GLU A 271 -2.02 -1.21 -5.35
CA GLU A 271 -1.74 -0.61 -4.03
C GLU A 271 -2.91 0.15 -3.41
N LYS A 272 -4.09 0.17 -4.06
CA LYS A 272 -5.29 0.91 -3.65
C LYS A 272 -5.09 2.44 -3.56
N CYS A 273 -4.02 2.98 -4.13
CA CYS A 273 -3.72 4.41 -4.16
C CYS A 273 -4.27 5.14 -5.40
N ALA A 274 -4.74 4.41 -6.42
CA ALA A 274 -5.27 4.98 -7.67
C ALA A 274 -6.36 6.06 -7.48
N HIS A 275 -7.19 5.98 -6.44
CA HIS A 275 -8.23 6.97 -6.13
C HIS A 275 -7.69 8.40 -5.90
N LYS A 276 -6.41 8.54 -5.54
CA LYS A 276 -5.75 9.84 -5.39
C LYS A 276 -5.26 10.44 -6.70
N VAL A 277 -5.19 9.66 -7.77
CA VAL A 277 -4.50 10.04 -9.02
C VAL A 277 -5.51 10.46 -10.08
N SER A 278 -5.32 11.67 -10.61
CA SER A 278 -6.07 12.19 -11.76
C SER A 278 -5.15 12.46 -12.94
N LEU A 279 -5.54 12.02 -14.13
CA LEU A 279 -4.80 12.26 -15.37
C LEU A 279 -5.15 13.64 -15.93
N ILE A 280 -4.15 14.45 -16.24
CA ILE A 280 -4.35 15.72 -16.95
C ILE A 280 -4.49 15.42 -18.45
N ALA A 281 -5.68 15.62 -19.01
CA ALA A 281 -5.94 15.48 -20.44
C ALA A 281 -5.70 16.81 -21.17
N THR A 282 -4.54 16.94 -21.81
CA THR A 282 -4.18 18.09 -22.65
C THR A 282 -4.77 17.98 -24.06
N GLN A 283 -4.73 16.79 -24.64
CA GLN A 283 -5.23 16.46 -25.98
C GLN A 283 -6.65 15.88 -25.91
N GLU A 284 -7.36 15.80 -27.05
CA GLU A 284 -8.68 15.14 -27.11
C GLU A 284 -8.55 13.61 -27.02
N ASP A 285 -7.46 13.07 -27.56
CA ASP A 285 -7.09 11.66 -27.42
C ASP A 285 -6.15 11.39 -26.24
N ILE A 286 -6.65 10.60 -25.30
CA ILE A 286 -5.88 9.94 -24.23
C ILE A 286 -5.47 8.56 -24.75
N ALA A 287 -4.23 8.15 -24.47
CA ALA A 287 -3.71 6.84 -24.85
C ALA A 287 -4.67 5.72 -24.41
N TYR A 288 -5.06 4.85 -25.35
CA TYR A 288 -6.06 3.80 -25.16
C TYR A 288 -5.75 2.92 -23.92
N ASP A 289 -4.48 2.57 -23.78
CA ASP A 289 -3.90 1.83 -22.67
C ASP A 289 -4.19 2.44 -21.29
N LEU A 290 -4.21 3.78 -21.18
CA LEU A 290 -4.51 4.49 -19.93
C LEU A 290 -6.00 4.53 -19.62
N ARG A 291 -6.87 4.57 -20.65
CA ARG A 291 -8.33 4.52 -20.46
C ARG A 291 -8.78 3.22 -19.78
N SER A 292 -8.03 2.13 -19.97
CA SER A 292 -8.27 0.84 -19.30
C SER A 292 -8.17 0.89 -17.76
N LEU A 293 -7.47 1.89 -17.20
CA LEU A 293 -7.22 2.00 -15.77
C LEU A 293 -8.32 2.74 -14.99
N GLN A 294 -9.34 3.29 -15.69
CA GLN A 294 -10.48 3.99 -15.08
C GLN A 294 -10.08 5.10 -14.08
N LEU A 295 -8.91 5.71 -14.27
CA LEU A 295 -8.49 6.87 -13.49
C LEU A 295 -9.36 8.08 -13.83
N ASP A 296 -9.50 8.98 -12.85
CA ASP A 296 -10.16 10.26 -13.05
C ASP A 296 -9.39 11.13 -14.07
N ILE A 297 -10.11 11.90 -14.89
CA ILE A 297 -9.57 12.62 -16.04
C ILE A 297 -9.99 14.09 -15.96
N VAL A 298 -9.00 14.97 -15.84
CA VAL A 298 -9.18 16.39 -15.59
C VAL A 298 -8.68 17.19 -16.79
N ARG A 299 -9.48 18.19 -17.22
CA ARG A 299 -9.19 19.02 -18.40
C ARG A 299 -9.31 20.51 -18.08
N TRP A 300 -8.18 21.15 -17.86
CA TRP A 300 -8.11 22.59 -17.59
C TRP A 300 -8.06 23.42 -18.88
N LYS A 301 -9.18 24.07 -19.22
CA LYS A 301 -9.35 24.85 -20.46
C LYS A 301 -8.36 26.02 -20.50
N GLY A 302 -7.64 26.18 -21.62
CA GLY A 302 -6.74 27.31 -21.85
C GLY A 302 -5.42 27.29 -21.06
N LEU A 303 -5.12 26.21 -20.33
CA LEU A 303 -3.83 26.05 -19.64
C LEU A 303 -2.77 25.40 -20.56
N PHE A 304 -3.17 24.36 -21.29
CA PHE A 304 -2.31 23.59 -22.20
C PHE A 304 -2.78 23.69 -23.67
N MET A 305 -1.86 23.41 -24.60
CA MET A 305 -2.19 23.22 -26.02
C MET A 305 -2.99 21.94 -26.23
N ARG A 306 -3.96 21.98 -27.16
CA ARG A 306 -4.76 20.79 -27.54
C ARG A 306 -4.09 19.90 -28.59
N HIS A 307 -3.11 20.44 -29.31
CA HIS A 307 -2.29 19.73 -30.27
C HIS A 307 -0.86 19.67 -29.74
N ASN A 308 -0.20 18.53 -29.89
CA ASN A 308 1.24 18.46 -29.62
C ASN A 308 1.98 19.20 -30.75
N LEU A 309 3.07 19.90 -30.44
CA LEU A 309 3.98 20.48 -31.45
C LEU A 309 4.65 19.39 -32.31
N ASN A 310 4.63 18.12 -31.89
CA ASN A 310 5.12 16.96 -32.63
C ASN A 310 4.19 16.54 -33.81
N VAL A 311 3.68 17.48 -34.61
CA VAL A 311 2.94 17.17 -35.85
C VAL A 311 3.90 16.63 -36.93
N ARG A 312 4.13 15.32 -36.87
CA ARG A 312 4.28 14.43 -38.04
C ARG A 312 5.32 14.87 -39.09
N GLN A 313 6.60 14.98 -38.70
CA GLN A 313 7.71 15.05 -39.66
C GLN A 313 8.02 13.69 -40.33
N HIS A 314 7.07 13.22 -41.13
CA HIS A 314 7.33 12.42 -42.33
C HIS A 314 6.46 12.93 -43.48
N ARG A 315 6.69 14.20 -43.85
CA ARG A 315 6.60 14.57 -45.28
C ARG A 315 7.92 14.15 -45.91
N THR A 316 7.95 12.94 -46.45
CA THR A 316 8.93 12.58 -47.47
C THR A 316 8.87 13.62 -48.60
N PRO A 317 9.98 14.22 -49.04
CA PRO A 317 9.96 15.04 -50.24
C PRO A 317 9.57 14.13 -51.41
N THR A 318 8.42 14.39 -52.02
CA THR A 318 8.03 13.70 -53.25
C THR A 318 8.94 14.20 -54.38
N VAL A 319 10.03 13.49 -54.61
CA VAL A 319 10.91 13.75 -55.76
C VAL A 319 10.10 13.45 -57.03
N PRO A 320 9.95 14.41 -57.97
CA PRO A 320 9.34 14.10 -59.25
C PRO A 320 10.24 13.15 -60.02
N ALA A 321 9.70 12.01 -60.43
CA ALA A 321 10.44 10.99 -61.16
C ALA A 321 10.82 11.48 -62.57
N ALA A 322 12.08 11.85 -62.77
CA ALA A 322 12.65 12.06 -64.10
C ALA A 322 13.00 10.70 -64.72
N GLY A 323 12.22 10.27 -65.72
CA GLY A 323 12.46 9.04 -66.47
C GLY A 323 13.78 9.08 -67.24
N THR A 324 14.51 7.95 -67.25
CA THR A 324 15.81 7.84 -67.93
C THR A 324 15.69 7.04 -69.23
N SER A 325 15.96 7.70 -70.36
CA SER A 325 16.48 7.12 -71.62
C SER A 325 16.58 8.25 -72.66
N GLY A 326 17.59 8.39 -73.50
CA GLY A 326 18.83 7.62 -73.68
C GLY A 326 19.40 7.96 -75.07
N GLY A 327 20.65 8.42 -75.16
CA GLY A 327 21.20 8.91 -76.44
C GLY A 327 22.64 9.40 -76.34
N THR A 328 23.59 8.50 -76.55
CA THR A 328 25.03 8.76 -76.75
C THR A 328 25.31 9.31 -78.16
N PRO A 329 26.40 10.07 -78.40
CA PRO A 329 27.67 9.41 -78.74
C PRO A 329 28.98 10.08 -78.24
N LEU A 330 29.99 9.20 -78.05
CA LEU A 330 31.46 9.34 -78.19
C LEU A 330 32.20 10.68 -77.89
N GLY A 331 33.29 10.57 -77.10
CA GLY A 331 34.24 11.67 -76.89
C GLY A 331 35.51 11.30 -76.10
N VAL A 332 36.38 10.49 -76.71
CA VAL A 332 37.78 10.14 -76.36
C VAL A 332 38.53 11.07 -75.38
N LEU A 333 39.13 10.53 -74.31
CA LEU A 333 40.59 10.52 -74.05
C LEU A 333 40.95 9.87 -72.69
N ALA A 334 42.11 9.22 -72.63
CA ALA A 334 42.65 8.55 -71.44
C ALA A 334 43.82 9.33 -70.84
N ALA A 335 44.04 9.22 -69.54
CA ALA A 335 45.34 9.49 -68.91
C ALA A 335 45.50 8.69 -67.60
N THR A 336 46.53 7.87 -67.53
CA THR A 336 47.00 7.14 -66.34
C THR A 336 48.03 7.95 -65.56
N ALA A 337 47.96 7.99 -64.22
CA ALA A 337 49.14 8.21 -63.36
C ALA A 337 48.88 7.88 -61.86
N THR A 338 49.58 6.85 -61.36
CA THR A 338 50.14 6.82 -59.99
C THR A 338 51.54 7.51 -60.04
N PRO A 339 52.36 7.69 -58.95
CA PRO A 339 52.34 7.06 -57.62
C PRO A 339 52.80 7.95 -56.41
N ALA A 340 53.16 7.29 -55.29
CA ALA A 340 54.28 7.60 -54.37
C ALA A 340 54.13 8.56 -53.15
N SER A 341 53.99 7.93 -51.97
CA SER A 341 54.81 8.04 -50.74
C SER A 341 55.40 9.38 -50.20
N LEU A 342 55.08 9.65 -48.91
CA LEU A 342 55.94 9.95 -47.73
C LEU A 342 57.21 10.86 -47.89
N PRO A 343 57.46 11.77 -46.93
CA PRO A 343 58.32 11.37 -45.79
C PRO A 343 57.94 11.96 -44.41
N ALA A 344 58.66 11.52 -43.37
CA ALA A 344 58.50 11.92 -41.97
C ALA A 344 59.26 13.20 -41.59
N GLY A 345 58.91 13.81 -40.45
CA GLY A 345 59.61 14.95 -39.84
C GLY A 345 59.54 14.95 -38.32
N HIS A 346 60.68 15.10 -37.65
CA HIS A 346 60.85 15.01 -36.19
C HIS A 346 60.34 16.25 -35.43
N ALA A 347 59.93 16.04 -34.16
CA ALA A 347 60.47 16.79 -33.01
C ALA A 347 60.09 16.12 -31.68
N SER A 348 61.02 16.03 -30.73
CA SER A 348 60.81 15.51 -29.37
C SER A 348 61.41 16.47 -28.34
N VAL A 349 60.67 16.75 -27.26
CA VAL A 349 61.15 17.32 -25.98
C VAL A 349 60.19 16.72 -24.92
N GLU A 350 60.55 15.74 -24.08
CA GLU A 350 61.41 15.80 -22.87
C GLU A 350 60.87 16.84 -21.83
N ILE A 351 60.82 16.67 -20.49
CA ILE A 351 61.57 15.84 -19.52
C ILE A 351 60.66 15.42 -18.33
N ASN A 352 60.91 14.21 -17.79
CA ASN A 352 60.90 13.77 -16.37
C ASN A 352 60.38 14.75 -15.26
N THR A 353 59.64 14.32 -14.23
CA THR A 353 60.28 13.76 -13.01
C THR A 353 59.32 13.00 -12.06
N ASN A 354 59.82 11.85 -11.59
CA ASN A 354 59.36 11.06 -10.42
C ASN A 354 60.09 11.56 -9.12
N PRO A 355 59.95 10.97 -7.90
CA PRO A 355 58.78 10.42 -7.18
C PRO A 355 58.76 10.75 -5.64
N ARG A 356 57.85 10.09 -4.91
CA ARG A 356 57.99 9.53 -3.52
C ARG A 356 57.79 10.38 -2.23
N ARG A 357 56.74 9.96 -1.48
CA ARG A 357 56.81 9.33 -0.11
C ARG A 357 56.90 10.23 1.14
N LYS A 358 55.88 10.15 2.02
CA LYS A 358 55.94 9.47 3.35
C LYS A 358 54.64 9.55 4.17
N GLN A 359 54.30 8.44 4.84
CA GLN A 359 53.41 8.39 6.01
C GLN A 359 54.16 8.79 7.30
N ARG A 360 53.43 9.19 8.36
CA ARG A 360 53.59 8.89 9.81
C ARG A 360 52.59 9.79 10.60
N THR A 361 51.56 9.31 11.30
CA THR A 361 51.43 8.55 12.59
C THR A 361 51.56 9.39 13.88
N ALA A 362 50.68 9.08 14.84
CA ALA A 362 50.56 9.60 16.23
C ALA A 362 49.94 11.02 16.38
N GLY A 363 49.20 11.33 17.44
CA GLY A 363 48.73 10.47 18.55
C GLY A 363 48.13 11.28 19.73
N ASN A 364 47.52 10.57 20.68
CA ASN A 364 46.94 11.03 21.95
C ASN A 364 45.73 11.98 21.91
N ASP A 365 44.90 12.14 22.94
CA ASP A 365 44.41 11.33 24.09
C ASP A 365 43.80 12.37 25.04
N SER A 366 42.59 12.17 25.58
CA SER A 366 42.16 12.67 26.90
C SER A 366 40.69 12.36 27.20
N GLN A 367 40.47 11.84 28.41
CA GLN A 367 39.18 11.51 29.02
C GLN A 367 38.46 12.82 29.48
N ARG A 368 37.20 12.88 29.95
CA ARG A 368 36.72 12.22 31.19
C ARG A 368 35.24 12.52 31.52
N SER A 369 34.54 11.50 32.03
CA SER A 369 33.49 11.48 33.09
C SER A 369 32.38 12.56 33.17
N GLY A 370 31.12 12.10 33.32
CA GLY A 370 29.98 12.95 33.68
C GLY A 370 28.75 12.25 34.29
N GLN A 371 28.87 11.03 34.84
CA GLN A 371 27.75 10.26 35.37
C GLN A 371 27.46 10.64 36.83
N ARG A 372 26.22 11.01 37.19
CA ARG A 372 25.77 11.14 38.59
C ARG A 372 24.35 10.58 38.78
N ARG A 373 24.19 9.76 39.83
CA ARG A 373 22.98 9.05 40.26
C ARG A 373 22.90 9.08 41.79
N ILE A 374 22.12 9.99 42.37
CA ILE A 374 21.81 10.15 43.82
C ILE A 374 20.69 11.21 43.93
N THR A 375 19.60 11.09 44.70
CA THR A 375 19.07 9.98 45.55
C THR A 375 17.55 10.14 45.73
N GLU A 376 16.83 9.09 46.12
CA GLU A 376 15.45 9.21 46.65
C GLU A 376 15.43 9.77 48.09
N LYS A 377 14.32 10.42 48.49
CA LYS A 377 13.70 10.29 49.83
C LYS A 377 12.24 10.80 49.81
N PRO A 378 11.36 10.26 50.67
CA PRO A 378 9.90 10.44 50.55
C PRO A 378 9.39 11.72 51.25
N LYS A 379 8.25 12.24 50.79
CA LYS A 379 7.48 13.26 51.54
C LYS A 379 6.46 12.59 52.47
N THR A 380 6.57 12.93 53.75
CA THR A 380 5.63 12.57 54.82
C THR A 380 4.30 13.27 54.63
N VAL A 381 3.18 12.56 54.85
CA VAL A 381 1.85 13.15 54.99
C VAL A 381 1.65 13.59 56.46
N LYS A 382 1.07 14.78 56.64
CA LYS A 382 0.54 15.30 57.92
C LYS A 382 -0.63 16.23 57.60
N GLY A 383 -1.70 16.15 58.40
CA GLY A 383 -2.93 16.94 58.25
C GLY A 383 -4.05 16.07 57.75
#